data_AF-A0A150JQE9-F1
#
_entry.id   AF-A0A150JQE9-F1
#
_cell.length_a   1.000
_cell.length_b   1.000
_cell.length_c   1.000
_cell.angle_alpha   90.00
_cell.angle_beta   90.00
_cell.angle_gamma   90.00
#
_symmetry.space_group_name_H-M   'P 1'
#
loop_
_entity.id
_entity.type
_entity.pdbx_description
1 polymer ?
#
loop_
_entity_poly.entity_id
_entity_poly.type
_entity_poly.pdbx_seq_one_letter_code
_entity_poly.pdbx_strand_id
1 'polypeptide(L)'
;MVSFQPTDEEQAFFRLAKDFAVKQIRPEAGKCEQQRAVSGPVAQKAEALGFCALELPESHGGMELALISQVFILQALSFGDLGIVQGLPGAGDAASLIRLAPEKPVWAAGKNLGKPLQSDGKAGPA
;
A
#
# COMPACT_ATOMS: atom_id res chain seq x y z
N MET A 1 -6.05 -21.91 -25.24
CA MET A 1 -6.95 -20.75 -25.12
C MET A 1 -6.53 -20.00 -23.87
N VAL A 2 -6.31 -18.69 -23.93
CA VAL A 2 -5.93 -17.90 -22.75
C VAL A 2 -7.14 -17.76 -21.83
N SER A 3 -6.97 -18.02 -20.54
CA SER A 3 -8.00 -17.79 -19.52
C SER A 3 -7.91 -16.34 -19.04
N PHE A 4 -9.05 -15.66 -18.93
CA PHE A 4 -9.16 -14.32 -18.33
C PHE A 4 -9.65 -14.36 -16.88
N GLN A 5 -9.64 -15.54 -16.26
CA GLN A 5 -10.00 -15.70 -14.86
C GLN A 5 -8.80 -15.40 -13.97
N PRO A 6 -8.99 -14.73 -12.81
CA PRO A 6 -7.92 -14.53 -11.86
C PRO A 6 -7.44 -15.86 -11.30
N THR A 7 -6.14 -15.95 -11.03
CA THR A 7 -5.52 -17.08 -10.33
C THR A 7 -6.01 -17.16 -8.89
N ASP A 8 -5.86 -18.32 -8.24
CA ASP A 8 -6.25 -18.49 -6.83
C ASP A 8 -5.52 -17.51 -5.90
N GLU A 9 -4.27 -17.18 -6.22
CA GLU A 9 -3.45 -16.20 -5.50
C GLU A 9 -4.00 -14.77 -5.67
N GLU A 10 -4.28 -14.34 -6.90
CA GLU A 10 -4.90 -13.04 -7.19
C GLU A 10 -6.25 -12.89 -6.48
N GLN A 11 -7.06 -13.96 -6.46
CA GLN A 11 -8.31 -13.95 -5.71
C GLN A 11 -8.11 -13.88 -4.20
N ALA A 12 -7.08 -14.54 -3.66
CA ALA A 12 -6.74 -14.47 -2.25
C ALA A 12 -6.33 -13.04 -1.86
N PHE A 13 -5.49 -12.39 -2.67
CA PHE A 13 -5.13 -10.99 -2.50
C PHE A 13 -6.35 -10.07 -2.55
N PHE A 14 -7.23 -10.25 -3.54
CA PHE A 14 -8.45 -9.48 -3.65
C PHE A 14 -9.33 -9.61 -2.40
N ARG A 15 -9.54 -10.84 -1.91
CA ARG A 15 -10.36 -11.10 -0.71
C ARG A 15 -9.77 -10.43 0.54
N LEU A 16 -8.46 -10.56 0.76
CA LEU A 16 -7.78 -9.93 1.89
C LEU A 16 -7.92 -8.39 1.85
N ALA A 17 -7.64 -7.80 0.70
CA ALA A 17 -7.73 -6.36 0.49
C ALA A 17 -9.17 -5.84 0.61
N LYS A 18 -10.16 -6.58 0.09
CA LYS A 18 -11.58 -6.24 0.18
C LYS A 18 -12.06 -6.24 1.64
N ASP A 19 -11.66 -7.23 2.41
CA ASP A 19 -11.98 -7.32 3.84
C ASP A 19 -11.40 -6.12 4.60
N PHE A 20 -10.16 -5.74 4.32
CA PHE A 20 -9.54 -4.55 4.88
C PHE A 20 -10.30 -3.27 4.47
N ALA A 21 -10.67 -3.15 3.19
CA ALA A 21 -11.39 -2.00 2.67
C ALA A 21 -12.73 -1.78 3.38
N VAL A 22 -13.51 -2.85 3.57
CA VAL A 22 -14.83 -2.78 4.22
C VAL A 22 -14.70 -2.54 5.73
N LYS A 23 -13.75 -3.21 6.39
CA LYS A 23 -13.67 -3.21 7.86
C LYS A 23 -12.82 -2.06 8.43
N GLN A 24 -11.86 -1.53 7.67
CA GLN A 24 -10.87 -0.56 8.15
C GLN A 24 -10.93 0.78 7.40
N ILE A 25 -11.01 0.77 6.07
CA ILE A 25 -10.98 2.01 5.28
C ILE A 25 -12.34 2.70 5.28
N ARG A 26 -13.40 1.99 4.85
CA ARG A 26 -14.74 2.56 4.65
C ARG A 26 -15.31 3.27 5.90
N PRO A 27 -15.18 2.72 7.12
CA PRO A 27 -15.70 3.39 8.31
C PRO A 27 -14.99 4.72 8.64
N GLU A 28 -13.72 4.86 8.26
CA GLU A 28 -12.92 6.04 8.55
C GLU A 28 -13.02 7.12 7.46
N ALA A 29 -13.65 6.83 6.31
CA ALA A 29 -13.71 7.72 5.14
C ALA A 29 -14.18 9.14 5.48
N GLY A 30 -15.33 9.29 6.16
CA GLY A 30 -15.88 10.60 6.50
C GLY A 30 -14.99 11.41 7.45
N LYS A 31 -14.31 10.73 8.38
CA LYS A 31 -13.38 11.37 9.32
C LYS A 31 -12.10 11.81 8.61
N CYS A 32 -11.54 10.95 7.76
CA CYS A 32 -10.32 11.25 7.00
C CYS A 32 -10.54 12.41 6.03
N GLU A 33 -11.70 12.46 5.36
CA GLU A 33 -12.07 13.58 4.49
C GLU A 33 -12.12 14.90 5.25
N GLN A 34 -12.81 14.94 6.40
CA GLN A 34 -12.89 16.15 7.23
C GLN A 34 -11.52 16.60 7.76
N GLN A 35 -10.66 15.64 8.12
CA GLN A 35 -9.33 15.91 8.67
C GLN A 35 -8.27 16.12 7.59
N ARG A 36 -8.59 15.85 6.31
CA ARG A 36 -7.65 15.82 5.18
C ARG A 36 -6.39 15.01 5.45
N ALA A 37 -6.55 13.93 6.20
CA ALA A 37 -5.45 13.08 6.65
C ALA A 37 -5.92 11.63 6.79
N VAL A 38 -5.05 10.69 6.44
CA VAL A 38 -5.33 9.27 6.67
C VAL A 38 -5.25 8.95 8.16
N SER A 39 -6.23 8.20 8.64
CA SER A 39 -6.27 7.70 10.02
C SER A 39 -5.02 6.87 10.32
N GLY A 40 -4.25 7.26 11.34
CA GLY A 40 -3.04 6.54 11.77
C GLY A 40 -3.26 5.02 11.99
N PRO A 41 -4.34 4.58 12.64
CA PRO A 41 -4.68 3.16 12.75
C PRO A 41 -4.88 2.44 11.41
N VAL A 42 -5.43 3.11 10.40
CA VAL A 42 -5.58 2.53 9.05
C VAL A 42 -4.21 2.39 8.40
N ALA A 43 -3.38 3.44 8.45
CA ALA A 43 -2.03 3.42 7.90
C ALA A 43 -1.17 2.31 8.53
N GLN A 44 -1.15 2.20 9.86
CA GLN A 44 -0.38 1.16 10.57
C GLN A 44 -0.80 -0.26 10.19
N LYS A 45 -2.11 -0.51 10.06
CA LYS A 45 -2.60 -1.83 9.67
C LYS A 45 -2.33 -2.12 8.19
N ALA A 46 -2.44 -1.13 7.31
CA ALA A 46 -2.10 -1.26 5.91
C ALA A 46 -0.62 -1.60 5.71
N GLU A 47 0.26 -0.92 6.45
CA GLU A 47 1.70 -1.17 6.48
C GLU A 47 2.02 -2.57 7.00
N ALA A 48 1.39 -3.01 8.10
CA ALA A 48 1.56 -4.36 8.66
C ALA A 48 1.10 -5.48 7.70
N LEU A 49 0.17 -5.18 6.80
CA LEU A 49 -0.29 -6.10 5.74
C LEU A 49 0.53 -5.98 4.44
N GLY A 50 1.52 -5.07 4.38
CA GLY A 50 2.36 -4.85 3.20
C GLY A 50 1.73 -4.00 2.10
N PHE A 51 0.54 -3.44 2.31
CA PHE A 51 -0.18 -2.67 1.28
C PHE A 51 0.51 -1.36 0.87
N CYS A 52 1.44 -0.87 1.68
CA CYS A 52 2.22 0.35 1.40
C CYS A 52 3.47 0.10 0.53
N ALA A 53 3.80 -1.15 0.22
CA ALA A 53 5.07 -1.53 -0.42
C ALA A 53 4.91 -2.59 -1.52
N LEU A 54 3.74 -2.63 -2.17
CA LEU A 54 3.37 -3.67 -3.14
C LEU A 54 4.35 -3.77 -4.32
N GLU A 55 4.65 -2.65 -4.97
CA GLU A 55 5.55 -2.62 -6.15
C GLU A 55 7.02 -2.45 -5.78
N LEU A 56 7.29 -1.86 -4.62
CA LEU A 56 8.63 -1.48 -4.21
C LEU A 56 9.56 -2.71 -4.26
N PRO A 57 10.78 -2.59 -4.82
CA PRO A 57 11.66 -3.74 -4.97
C PRO A 57 12.11 -4.31 -3.63
N GLU A 58 12.46 -5.59 -3.60
CA GLU A 58 12.90 -6.28 -2.38
C GLU A 58 14.14 -5.62 -1.77
N SER A 59 15.04 -5.08 -2.61
CA SER A 59 16.23 -4.33 -2.21
C SER A 59 15.93 -3.06 -1.38
N HIS A 60 14.69 -2.61 -1.40
CA HIS A 60 14.16 -1.46 -0.65
C HIS A 60 13.13 -1.89 0.41
N GLY A 61 13.00 -3.20 0.67
CA GLY A 61 12.10 -3.78 1.66
C GLY A 61 10.65 -3.93 1.20
N GLY A 62 10.39 -3.86 -0.10
CA GLY A 62 9.05 -4.09 -0.65
C GLY A 62 8.78 -5.52 -1.09
N MET A 63 7.61 -5.73 -1.68
CA MET A 63 7.13 -7.06 -2.11
C MET A 63 7.42 -7.36 -3.58
N GLU A 64 7.80 -6.34 -4.36
CA GLU A 64 8.13 -6.46 -5.79
C GLU A 64 7.05 -7.20 -6.64
N LEU A 65 5.77 -7.08 -6.24
CA LEU A 65 4.68 -7.84 -6.85
C LEU A 65 4.53 -7.54 -8.34
N ALA A 66 4.03 -8.51 -9.10
CA ALA A 66 3.61 -8.27 -10.48
C ALA A 66 2.44 -7.27 -10.54
N LEU A 67 2.41 -6.45 -11.59
CA LEU A 67 1.40 -5.39 -11.76
C LEU A 67 -0.04 -5.91 -11.65
N ILE A 68 -0.33 -7.09 -12.18
CA ILE A 68 -1.67 -7.67 -12.13
C ILE A 68 -2.14 -7.94 -10.69
N SER A 69 -1.27 -8.48 -9.84
CA SER A 69 -1.56 -8.71 -8.41
C SER A 69 -1.76 -7.38 -7.68
N GLN A 70 -0.94 -6.37 -7.98
CA GLN A 70 -1.09 -5.02 -7.41
C GLN A 70 -2.46 -4.43 -7.78
N VAL A 71 -2.90 -4.57 -9.03
CA VAL A 71 -4.20 -4.06 -9.49
C VAL A 71 -5.37 -4.71 -8.75
N PHE A 72 -5.35 -6.04 -8.53
CA PHE A 72 -6.38 -6.71 -7.74
C PHE A 72 -6.45 -6.19 -6.30
N ILE A 73 -5.29 -5.96 -5.67
CA ILE A 73 -5.21 -5.40 -4.31
C ILE A 73 -5.74 -3.98 -4.29
N LEU A 74 -5.20 -3.10 -5.14
CA LEU A 74 -5.57 -1.68 -5.18
C LEU A 74 -7.04 -1.49 -5.52
N GLN A 75 -7.57 -2.23 -6.51
CA GLN A 75 -8.99 -2.21 -6.85
C GLN A 75 -9.87 -2.55 -5.64
N ALA A 76 -9.51 -3.60 -4.89
CA ALA A 76 -10.25 -4.02 -3.72
C ALA A 76 -10.15 -3.01 -2.57
N LEU A 77 -8.96 -2.44 -2.32
CA LEU A 77 -8.73 -1.38 -1.33
C LEU A 77 -9.56 -0.12 -1.65
N SER A 78 -9.54 0.33 -2.91
CA SER A 78 -10.24 1.53 -3.37
C SER A 78 -11.75 1.43 -3.27
N PHE A 79 -12.32 0.23 -3.12
CA PHE A 79 -13.75 0.08 -2.78
C PHE A 79 -14.10 0.73 -1.42
N GLY A 80 -13.14 0.76 -0.49
CA GLY A 80 -13.29 1.44 0.79
C GLY A 80 -13.39 2.95 0.58
N ASP A 81 -12.28 3.54 0.13
CA ASP A 81 -12.16 4.94 -0.26
C ASP A 81 -10.84 5.12 -1.05
N LEU A 82 -10.89 5.74 -2.24
CA LEU A 82 -9.70 5.94 -3.06
C LEU A 82 -8.74 6.99 -2.48
N GLY A 83 -9.28 8.06 -1.87
CA GLY A 83 -8.46 9.14 -1.30
C GLY A 83 -7.59 8.65 -0.15
N ILE A 84 -8.14 7.81 0.73
CA ILE A 84 -7.39 7.16 1.79
C ILE A 84 -6.29 6.24 1.22
N VAL A 85 -6.60 5.43 0.20
CA VAL A 85 -5.62 4.51 -0.39
C VAL A 85 -4.44 5.27 -1.01
N GLN A 86 -4.71 6.37 -1.72
CA GLN A 86 -3.68 7.23 -2.29
C GLN A 86 -2.93 8.05 -1.23
N GLY A 87 -3.55 8.28 -0.07
CA GLY A 87 -2.92 8.95 1.07
C GLY A 87 -2.15 8.03 2.01
N LEU A 88 -2.08 6.73 1.73
CA LEU A 88 -1.27 5.80 2.53
C LEU A 88 0.22 6.19 2.48
N PRO A 89 0.97 5.96 3.56
CA PRO A 89 2.41 6.21 3.56
C PRO A 89 3.12 5.24 2.61
N GLY A 90 4.36 5.57 2.24
CA GLY A 90 5.21 4.72 1.40
C GLY A 90 5.62 5.43 0.11
N ALA A 91 6.15 4.65 -0.83
CA ALA A 91 6.63 5.18 -2.10
C ALA A 91 5.52 5.49 -3.12
N GLY A 92 4.32 4.88 -2.95
CA GLY A 92 3.23 5.00 -3.91
C GLY A 92 3.70 4.71 -5.35
N ASP A 93 3.27 5.54 -6.30
CA ASP A 93 3.64 5.41 -7.72
C ASP A 93 5.13 5.66 -8.01
N ALA A 94 5.89 6.25 -7.07
CA ALA A 94 7.34 6.36 -7.22
C ALA A 94 8.03 4.98 -7.12
N ALA A 95 7.36 3.96 -6.58
CA ALA A 95 7.88 2.61 -6.47
C ALA A 95 8.28 2.02 -7.84
N SER A 96 7.52 2.31 -8.91
CA SER A 96 7.87 1.84 -10.26
C SER A 96 9.19 2.45 -10.75
N LEU A 97 9.45 3.72 -10.43
CA LEU A 97 10.71 4.39 -10.78
C LEU A 97 11.90 3.80 -10.00
N ILE A 98 11.70 3.48 -8.72
CA ILE A 98 12.71 2.81 -7.89
C ILE A 98 12.97 1.41 -8.45
N ARG A 99 11.93 0.65 -8.80
CA ARG A 99 12.04 -0.70 -9.36
C ARG A 99 12.78 -0.73 -10.70
N LEU A 100 12.60 0.28 -11.54
CA LEU A 100 13.30 0.38 -12.83
C LEU A 100 14.80 0.67 -12.69
N ALA A 101 15.22 1.35 -11.62
CA ALA A 101 16.62 1.75 -11.43
C ALA A 101 17.03 1.76 -9.94
N PRO A 102 16.98 0.60 -9.25
CA PRO A 102 17.11 0.54 -7.79
C PRO A 102 18.51 0.96 -7.29
N GLU A 103 19.53 0.81 -8.14
CA GLU A 103 20.92 1.12 -7.80
C GLU A 103 21.26 2.62 -7.85
N LYS A 104 20.32 3.48 -8.26
CA LYS A 104 20.61 4.91 -8.42
C LYS A 104 20.87 5.55 -7.05
N PRO A 105 21.90 6.41 -6.92
CA PRO A 105 22.24 7.05 -5.64
C PRO A 105 21.11 7.88 -5.03
N VAL A 106 20.20 8.41 -5.85
CA VAL A 106 19.02 9.16 -5.39
C VAL A 106 18.09 8.32 -4.50
N TRP A 107 18.10 6.99 -4.64
CA TRP A 107 17.31 6.06 -3.83
C TRP A 107 18.05 5.55 -2.58
N ALA A 108 19.31 5.95 -2.36
CA ALA A 108 20.12 5.45 -1.24
C ALA A 108 19.50 5.70 0.13
N ALA A 109 18.77 6.82 0.31
CA ALA A 109 18.03 7.13 1.53
C ALA A 109 16.76 6.29 1.72
N GLY A 110 16.27 5.66 0.64
CA GLY A 110 15.00 4.91 0.59
C GLY A 110 15.12 3.41 0.83
N LYS A 111 16.30 2.88 1.20
CA LYS A 111 16.52 1.42 1.32
C LYS A 111 15.64 0.69 2.34
N ASN A 112 14.95 1.42 3.23
CA ASN A 112 14.02 0.84 4.21
C ASN A 112 12.57 1.32 3.99
N LEU A 113 12.23 1.84 2.80
CA LEU A 113 10.90 2.39 2.51
C LEU A 113 9.75 1.39 2.72
N GLY A 114 9.99 0.09 2.52
CA GLY A 114 8.97 -0.94 2.69
C GLY A 114 8.92 -1.58 4.08
N LYS A 115 9.83 -1.22 4.99
CA LYS A 115 9.81 -1.76 6.36
C LYS A 115 8.83 -0.96 7.21
N PRO A 116 8.10 -1.62 8.14
CA PRO A 116 7.24 -0.92 9.07
C PRO A 116 8.01 0.17 9.81
N LEU A 117 7.45 1.38 9.87
CA LEU A 117 7.95 2.44 10.75
C LEU A 117 7.98 1.89 12.18
N GLN A 118 9.18 1.73 12.73
CA GLN A 118 9.31 1.44 14.17
C GLN A 118 8.64 2.59 14.91
N SER A 119 7.71 2.26 15.79
CA SER A 119 6.94 3.24 16.56
C SER A 119 7.85 3.96 17.56
N ASP A 120 8.72 4.84 17.09
CA ASP A 120 9.46 5.77 17.94
C ASP A 120 8.51 6.87 18.37
N GLY A 121 7.57 6.53 19.28
CA GLY A 121 6.80 7.35 20.23
C GLY A 121 6.51 8.85 19.99
N LYS A 122 6.61 9.36 18.78
CA LYS A 122 6.52 10.78 18.44
C LYS A 122 5.77 10.90 17.12
N ALA A 123 4.45 10.90 17.23
CA ALA A 123 3.62 11.52 16.21
C ALA A 123 4.11 12.97 16.02
N GLY A 124 4.72 13.27 14.87
CA GLY A 124 4.97 14.64 14.44
C GLY A 124 3.63 15.37 14.24
N PRO A 125 3.60 16.70 14.46
CA PRO A 125 2.34 17.43 14.58
C PRO A 125 1.57 17.45 13.25
N ALA A 126 0.25 17.42 13.40
CA ALA A 126 -0.76 17.57 12.37
C ALA A 126 -0.63 18.86 11.57
#